data_AF-A0A1I4KN70-F1
#
_entry.id   AF-A0A1I4KN70-F1
#
_cell.length_a   1.000
_cell.length_b   1.000
_cell.length_c   1.000
_cell.angle_alpha   90.00
_cell.angle_beta   90.00
_cell.angle_gamma   90.00
#
_symmetry.space_group_name_H-M   'P 1'
#
loop_
_entity.id
_entity.type
_entity.pdbx_description
1 polymer ?
#
loop_
_entity_poly.entity_id
_entity_poly.type
_entity_poly.pdbx_seq_one_letter_code
_entity_poly.pdbx_strand_id
1 'polypeptide(L)'
;MNKTIISFGAAVLLALGGCSASGQSEGEEQNNSGDASQQEEQAEQENEAEKESEPVFEGEEEQAETTEPKAGEQEQTTTLPSVNEDGVLQNPEALNALVNREYHLPSDYVPEDLTVPDVRFPYEEDVPKKQVREPAAKALESLFSGAEEEGLYLFAVSGYRSYDRQESIFAANAEEDGVEAANQYSAQAGESEHQSGLAMDVSSQSADFTLTNAFGETPEGMWLKENAHEYGFVIRYPEDKTDITGYQYEPWHLRYVGKELAAALHDTNQTLEEYYGTAE
;
A
#
# COMPACT_ATOMS: atom_id res chain seq x y z
N MET A 1 25.51 -31.65 -51.42
CA MET A 1 24.62 -31.68 -52.62
C MET A 1 23.37 -30.91 -52.27
N ASN A 2 23.10 -29.86 -53.04
CA ASN A 2 21.95 -28.96 -52.97
C ASN A 2 20.60 -29.71 -52.96
N LYS A 3 19.58 -29.08 -52.38
CA LYS A 3 18.44 -28.55 -53.16
C LYS A 3 17.57 -27.57 -52.36
N THR A 4 17.80 -26.30 -52.68
CA THR A 4 16.87 -25.18 -52.66
C THR A 4 15.54 -25.53 -53.32
N ILE A 5 14.41 -25.09 -52.74
CA ILE A 5 13.17 -24.81 -53.47
C ILE A 5 12.68 -23.42 -53.05
N ILE A 6 12.66 -22.53 -54.03
CA ILE A 6 12.06 -21.18 -54.03
C ILE A 6 10.83 -21.27 -54.93
N SER A 7 9.70 -20.69 -54.51
CA SER A 7 8.60 -20.14 -55.34
C SER A 7 7.35 -19.90 -54.48
N PHE A 8 6.45 -18.95 -54.71
CA PHE A 8 6.42 -17.69 -55.47
C PHE A 8 5.11 -16.98 -55.04
N GLY A 9 5.20 -15.67 -54.77
CA GLY A 9 4.23 -14.61 -55.03
C GLY A 9 2.70 -14.85 -55.01
N ALA A 10 2.00 -13.99 -54.25
CA ALA A 10 0.82 -13.28 -54.76
C ALA A 10 0.67 -11.93 -54.05
N ALA A 11 0.96 -10.85 -54.79
CA ALA A 11 0.63 -9.49 -54.42
C ALA A 11 -0.78 -9.17 -54.95
N VAL A 12 -1.62 -8.54 -54.13
CA VAL A 12 -2.88 -7.93 -54.57
C VAL A 12 -2.84 -6.46 -54.17
N LEU A 13 -2.55 -5.62 -55.17
CA LEU A 13 -2.90 -4.20 -55.19
C LEU A 13 -4.36 -4.08 -55.62
N LEU A 14 -5.16 -3.31 -54.88
CA LEU A 14 -6.39 -2.71 -55.41
C LEU A 14 -6.37 -1.22 -55.04
N ALA A 15 -6.47 -0.41 -56.09
CA ALA A 15 -6.39 1.04 -56.05
C ALA A 15 -7.75 1.66 -56.42
N LEU A 16 -8.08 2.72 -55.67
CA LEU A 16 -8.79 3.95 -56.04
C LEU A 16 -10.28 3.94 -56.41
N GLY A 17 -11.00 4.84 -55.73
CA GLY A 17 -12.26 5.46 -56.15
C GLY A 17 -12.72 6.48 -55.12
N GLY A 18 -12.37 7.76 -55.32
CA GLY A 18 -12.81 8.88 -54.47
C GLY A 18 -14.13 9.51 -54.91
N CYS A 19 -14.68 10.36 -54.04
CA CYS A 19 -15.56 11.48 -54.41
C CYS A 19 -15.41 12.60 -53.37
N SER A 20 -15.26 13.82 -53.89
CA SER A 20 -14.96 15.09 -53.20
C SER A 20 -16.19 15.84 -52.68
N ALA A 21 -15.88 16.98 -52.03
CA ALA A 21 -16.61 18.26 -51.95
C ALA A 21 -17.23 18.54 -50.56
N SER A 22 -16.56 19.30 -49.68
CA SER A 22 -16.32 20.77 -49.65
C SER A 22 -17.40 21.52 -48.88
N GLY A 23 -17.00 22.33 -47.91
CA GLY A 23 -17.90 23.27 -47.23
C GLY A 23 -17.28 23.91 -45.99
N GLN A 24 -16.46 24.93 -46.21
CA GLN A 24 -15.84 25.81 -45.23
C GLN A 24 -16.82 26.97 -44.93
N SER A 25 -17.01 27.36 -43.66
CA SER A 25 -17.24 28.77 -43.30
C SER A 25 -16.94 29.02 -41.82
N GLU A 26 -15.96 29.90 -41.61
CA GLU A 26 -15.65 30.64 -40.38
C GLU A 26 -16.62 31.81 -40.17
N GLY A 27 -16.54 32.44 -38.99
CA GLY A 27 -17.03 33.79 -38.70
C GLY A 27 -18.12 33.80 -37.62
N GLU A 28 -17.83 33.98 -36.33
CA GLU A 28 -17.31 35.16 -35.60
C GLU A 28 -18.39 36.04 -34.95
N GLU A 29 -17.93 36.74 -33.90
CA GLU A 29 -18.50 37.83 -33.11
C GLU A 29 -19.29 37.43 -31.85
N GLN A 30 -18.71 37.46 -30.65
CA GLN A 30 -18.05 38.54 -29.86
C GLN A 30 -18.98 39.58 -29.20
N ASN A 31 -18.76 39.65 -27.89
CA ASN A 31 -18.75 40.82 -27.00
C ASN A 31 -20.10 41.42 -26.54
N ASN A 32 -20.28 41.43 -25.22
CA ASN A 32 -20.26 42.72 -24.54
C ASN A 32 -19.61 42.63 -23.15
N SER A 33 -18.96 43.75 -22.81
CA SER A 33 -18.04 44.05 -21.73
C SER A 33 -18.72 44.89 -20.64
N GLY A 34 -18.09 44.96 -19.46
CA GLY A 34 -18.20 46.05 -18.47
C GLY A 34 -18.23 45.50 -17.05
N ASP A 35 -17.54 46.01 -16.04
CA ASP A 35 -16.63 47.16 -15.89
C ASP A 35 -16.00 47.03 -14.48
N ALA A 36 -14.87 47.69 -14.25
CA ALA A 36 -14.07 47.67 -13.04
C ALA A 36 -14.49 48.72 -11.99
N SER A 37 -14.20 48.48 -10.70
CA SER A 37 -13.76 49.47 -9.68
C SER A 37 -13.71 48.77 -8.30
N GLN A 38 -12.52 48.66 -7.68
CA GLN A 38 -11.90 49.58 -6.70
C GLN A 38 -12.53 49.55 -5.28
N GLN A 39 -11.86 48.80 -4.39
CA GLN A 39 -11.16 49.22 -3.16
C GLN A 39 -11.73 50.31 -2.21
N GLU A 40 -11.33 50.12 -0.93
CA GLU A 40 -11.38 51.01 0.25
C GLU A 40 -12.67 50.91 1.11
N GLU A 41 -12.65 50.85 2.44
CA GLU A 41 -11.59 51.09 3.44
C GLU A 41 -12.05 50.55 4.82
N GLN A 42 -11.06 50.15 5.65
CA GLN A 42 -10.82 50.40 7.09
C GLN A 42 -12.01 50.54 8.08
N ALA A 43 -11.93 50.20 9.37
CA ALA A 43 -10.86 50.44 10.34
C ALA A 43 -11.19 49.62 11.63
N GLU A 44 -10.21 49.03 12.31
CA GLU A 44 -9.62 49.52 13.59
C GLU A 44 -10.46 49.16 14.84
N GLN A 45 -9.95 48.82 16.03
CA GLN A 45 -8.60 48.64 16.57
C GLN A 45 -8.75 48.15 18.03
N GLU A 46 -7.64 47.61 18.57
CA GLU A 46 -7.19 47.75 19.98
C GLU A 46 -8.02 47.01 21.06
N ASN A 47 -7.46 46.47 22.14
CA ASN A 47 -6.21 46.64 22.88
C ASN A 47 -6.16 45.45 23.89
N GLU A 48 -5.14 45.08 24.65
CA GLU A 48 -3.82 45.59 25.02
C GLU A 48 -3.13 44.45 25.78
N ALA A 49 -1.80 44.47 25.80
CA ALA A 49 -0.97 43.63 26.65
C ALA A 49 -0.93 44.15 28.09
N GLU A 50 -0.83 43.28 29.09
CA GLU A 50 -0.15 43.62 30.35
C GLU A 50 0.62 42.42 30.93
N LYS A 51 1.59 42.78 31.74
CA LYS A 51 2.90 42.18 31.98
C LYS A 51 3.01 41.78 33.46
N GLU A 52 3.74 40.71 33.72
CA GLU A 52 4.50 40.35 34.95
C GLU A 52 3.92 40.67 36.34
N SER A 53 3.82 39.63 37.18
CA SER A 53 4.36 39.71 38.54
C SER A 53 4.76 38.32 39.05
N GLU A 54 6.00 38.21 39.51
CA GLU A 54 6.47 37.08 40.32
C GLU A 54 5.89 37.14 41.74
N PRO A 55 5.99 36.03 42.49
CA PRO A 55 6.79 36.12 43.70
C PRO A 55 7.78 34.95 43.90
N VAL A 56 8.94 35.32 44.43
CA VAL A 56 9.98 34.47 45.02
C VAL A 56 9.59 34.14 46.47
N PHE A 57 9.80 32.91 46.97
CA PHE A 57 10.72 32.56 48.09
C PHE A 57 10.51 31.13 48.64
N GLU A 58 11.65 30.43 48.83
CA GLU A 58 11.98 29.31 49.74
C GLU A 58 11.11 28.04 49.70
N GLY A 59 11.63 26.81 49.57
CA GLY A 59 12.95 26.29 49.89
C GLY A 59 12.76 25.09 50.81
N GLU A 60 12.76 23.88 50.27
CA GLU A 60 12.96 22.65 51.05
C GLU A 60 13.63 21.59 50.14
N GLU A 61 14.79 21.14 50.59
CA GLU A 61 15.61 20.09 49.97
C GLU A 61 14.91 18.73 50.16
N GLU A 62 14.71 17.98 49.07
CA GLU A 62 14.46 16.55 49.17
C GLU A 62 15.42 15.80 48.25
N GLN A 63 16.10 14.83 48.86
CA GLN A 63 17.24 14.11 48.33
C GLN A 63 16.86 13.27 47.11
N ALA A 64 17.66 13.42 46.05
CA ALA A 64 17.68 12.51 44.93
C ALA A 64 18.17 11.13 45.38
N GLU A 65 17.23 10.19 45.57
CA GLU A 65 17.52 8.77 45.59
C GLU A 65 17.29 8.22 44.18
N THR A 66 18.39 8.06 43.45
CA THR A 66 18.46 7.36 42.18
C THR A 66 18.07 5.90 42.36
N THR A 67 16.84 5.55 41.98
CA THR A 67 16.49 4.19 41.60
C THR A 67 16.20 4.18 40.11
N GLU A 68 17.19 3.73 39.34
CA GLU A 68 17.01 3.35 37.94
C GLU A 68 15.80 2.41 37.82
N PRO A 69 14.80 2.71 36.97
CA PRO A 69 13.88 1.68 36.55
C PRO A 69 14.68 0.82 35.58
N LYS A 70 15.12 -0.34 36.07
CA LYS A 70 15.65 -1.42 35.26
C LYS A 70 14.62 -1.71 34.17
N ALA A 71 14.96 -1.32 32.94
CA ALA A 71 14.18 -1.63 31.75
C ALA A 71 13.88 -3.13 31.79
N GLY A 72 12.59 -3.45 31.95
CA GLY A 72 12.12 -4.79 31.72
C GLY A 72 12.20 -5.02 30.23
N GLU A 73 13.25 -5.70 29.79
CA GLU A 73 13.20 -6.50 28.57
C GLU A 73 11.99 -7.42 28.72
N GLN A 74 10.86 -6.99 28.16
CA GLN A 74 9.82 -7.91 27.76
C GLN A 74 10.47 -8.70 26.63
N GLU A 75 10.91 -9.93 26.92
CA GLU A 75 11.14 -10.92 25.86
C GLU A 75 9.80 -11.03 25.12
N GLN A 76 9.65 -10.29 24.01
CA GLN A 76 8.64 -10.59 23.02
C GLN A 76 9.00 -11.97 22.52
N THR A 77 8.27 -12.97 23.00
CA THR A 77 8.47 -14.34 22.56
C THR A 77 8.15 -14.38 21.07
N THR A 78 9.19 -14.41 20.25
CA THR A 78 9.19 -14.58 18.79
C THR A 78 8.70 -15.97 18.41
N THR A 79 7.52 -16.36 18.88
CA THR A 79 6.97 -17.68 18.60
C THR A 79 6.46 -17.68 17.17
N LEU A 80 7.13 -18.49 16.33
CA LEU A 80 6.66 -18.84 15.00
C LEU A 80 5.17 -19.21 15.01
N PRO A 81 4.40 -18.81 13.98
CA PRO A 81 3.04 -19.27 13.81
C PRO A 81 2.97 -20.81 13.77
N SER A 82 2.01 -21.38 14.48
CA SER A 82 1.79 -22.83 14.47
C SER A 82 1.23 -23.27 13.11
N VAL A 83 1.84 -24.27 12.50
CA VAL A 83 1.39 -24.91 11.23
C VAL A 83 1.16 -26.41 11.41
N ASN A 84 0.40 -27.04 10.50
CA ASN A 84 0.34 -28.50 10.38
C ASN A 84 1.48 -29.05 9.49
N GLU A 85 1.47 -30.36 9.22
CA GLU A 85 2.48 -31.04 8.39
C GLU A 85 2.55 -30.51 6.94
N ASP A 86 1.49 -29.84 6.46
CA ASP A 86 1.36 -29.29 5.11
C ASP A 86 1.63 -27.77 5.05
N GLY A 87 2.12 -27.16 6.15
CA GLY A 87 2.39 -25.71 6.21
C GLY A 87 1.15 -24.85 6.45
N VAL A 88 -0.03 -25.44 6.70
CA VAL A 88 -1.28 -24.69 6.93
C VAL A 88 -1.32 -24.13 8.34
N LEU A 89 -1.48 -22.80 8.43
CA LEU A 89 -1.60 -22.04 9.67
C LEU A 89 -2.79 -22.52 10.51
N GLN A 90 -2.51 -22.79 11.79
CA GLN A 90 -3.51 -23.20 12.77
C GLN A 90 -4.20 -22.02 13.47
N ASN A 91 -3.64 -20.82 13.34
CA ASN A 91 -4.22 -19.58 13.85
C ASN A 91 -4.23 -18.50 12.75
N PRO A 92 -5.07 -18.67 11.71
CA PRO A 92 -5.09 -17.76 10.55
C PRO A 92 -5.57 -16.34 10.90
N GLU A 93 -6.21 -16.16 12.06
CA GLU A 93 -6.69 -14.85 12.56
C GLU A 93 -5.60 -14.01 13.23
N ALA A 94 -4.41 -14.56 13.48
CA ALA A 94 -3.33 -13.83 14.14
C ALA A 94 -2.87 -12.64 13.28
N LEU A 95 -2.84 -11.43 13.85
CA LEU A 95 -2.39 -10.23 13.13
C LEU A 95 -0.94 -10.35 12.65
N ASN A 96 -0.12 -11.07 13.41
CA ASN A 96 1.28 -11.33 13.13
C ASN A 96 1.52 -12.64 12.36
N ALA A 97 0.48 -13.28 11.79
CA ALA A 97 0.66 -14.51 11.02
C ALA A 97 1.62 -14.31 9.84
N LEU A 98 2.68 -15.12 9.76
CA LEU A 98 3.53 -15.21 8.58
C LEU A 98 2.78 -15.98 7.51
N VAL A 99 2.47 -15.33 6.39
CA VAL A 99 1.81 -15.95 5.22
C VAL A 99 2.75 -15.79 4.04
N ASN A 100 3.20 -16.90 3.46
CA ASN A 100 4.09 -16.94 2.30
C ASN A 100 4.05 -18.35 1.65
N ARG A 101 5.10 -18.71 0.90
CA ARG A 101 5.21 -20.02 0.21
C ARG A 101 5.49 -21.22 1.13
N GLU A 102 5.75 -21.00 2.41
CA GLU A 102 5.95 -22.07 3.40
C GLU A 102 4.83 -22.12 4.44
N TYR A 103 4.20 -20.98 4.70
CA TYR A 103 3.15 -20.81 5.70
C TYR A 103 1.87 -20.34 5.02
N HIS A 104 0.88 -21.22 4.92
CA HIS A 104 -0.30 -21.00 4.08
C HIS A 104 -1.57 -20.84 4.92
N LEU A 105 -2.50 -20.02 4.46
CA LEU A 105 -3.84 -19.93 5.03
C LEU A 105 -4.69 -21.13 4.61
N PRO A 106 -5.61 -21.61 5.49
CA PRO A 106 -6.59 -22.62 5.12
C PRO A 106 -7.41 -22.20 3.90
N SER A 107 -7.80 -23.15 3.05
CA SER A 107 -8.53 -22.85 1.82
C SER A 107 -9.95 -22.31 2.06
N ASP A 108 -10.53 -22.63 3.20
CA ASP A 108 -11.84 -22.15 3.65
C ASP A 108 -11.76 -20.91 4.56
N TYR A 109 -10.55 -20.40 4.85
CA TYR A 109 -10.40 -19.23 5.71
C TYR A 109 -10.88 -17.95 5.02
N VAL A 110 -11.87 -17.33 5.66
CA VAL A 110 -12.40 -16.01 5.34
C VAL A 110 -12.51 -15.25 6.67
N PRO A 111 -11.86 -14.07 6.84
CA PRO A 111 -11.98 -13.31 8.07
C PRO A 111 -13.42 -12.88 8.34
N GLU A 112 -13.90 -13.03 9.57
CA GLU A 112 -15.28 -12.67 9.96
C GLU A 112 -15.48 -11.15 10.11
N ASP A 113 -14.39 -10.40 10.26
CA ASP A 113 -14.33 -8.96 10.59
C ASP A 113 -13.93 -8.09 9.39
N LEU A 114 -14.21 -8.53 8.15
CA LEU A 114 -13.97 -7.75 6.95
C LEU A 114 -14.89 -6.52 6.88
N THR A 115 -14.29 -5.35 6.63
CA THR A 115 -14.99 -4.07 6.46
C THR A 115 -14.31 -3.23 5.38
N VAL A 116 -15.03 -2.27 4.81
CA VAL A 116 -14.48 -1.27 3.90
C VAL A 116 -13.94 -0.11 4.74
N PRO A 117 -12.64 0.24 4.66
CA PRO A 117 -12.08 1.41 5.33
C PRO A 117 -12.61 2.70 4.70
N ASP A 118 -12.78 3.75 5.51
CA ASP A 118 -13.19 5.08 5.06
C ASP A 118 -11.99 5.84 4.46
N VAL A 119 -11.54 5.39 3.28
CA VAL A 119 -10.39 5.92 2.57
C VAL A 119 -10.69 6.09 1.07
N ARG A 120 -9.81 6.80 0.37
CA ARG A 120 -9.93 7.03 -1.07
C ARG A 120 -9.65 5.74 -1.85
N PHE A 121 -10.46 5.46 -2.86
CA PHE A 121 -10.25 4.41 -3.86
C PHE A 121 -10.31 5.04 -5.26
N PRO A 122 -9.55 4.55 -6.26
CA PRO A 122 -9.62 5.07 -7.63
C PRO A 122 -10.82 4.54 -8.42
N TYR A 123 -11.79 3.93 -7.74
CA TYR A 123 -12.96 3.27 -8.29
C TYR A 123 -14.11 3.25 -7.26
N GLU A 124 -15.35 3.17 -7.73
CA GLU A 124 -16.55 3.34 -6.89
C GLU A 124 -17.24 2.01 -6.53
N GLU A 125 -16.98 0.94 -7.30
CA GLU A 125 -17.68 -0.33 -7.19
C GLU A 125 -17.53 -0.97 -5.81
N ASP A 126 -18.61 -1.55 -5.30
CA ASP A 126 -18.60 -2.34 -4.08
C ASP A 126 -18.10 -3.76 -4.40
N VAL A 127 -16.80 -3.98 -4.17
CA VAL A 127 -16.11 -5.23 -4.51
C VAL A 127 -15.25 -5.70 -3.34
N PRO A 128 -15.02 -7.02 -3.17
CA PRO A 128 -14.27 -7.56 -2.03
C PRO A 128 -12.88 -6.96 -1.84
N LYS A 129 -12.21 -6.54 -2.92
CA LYS A 129 -10.90 -5.88 -2.86
C LYS A 129 -10.92 -4.49 -2.21
N LYS A 130 -12.08 -3.95 -1.83
CA LYS A 130 -12.16 -2.76 -0.95
C LYS A 130 -12.05 -3.12 0.53
N GLN A 131 -12.23 -4.39 0.88
CA GLN A 131 -12.33 -4.82 2.27
C GLN A 131 -10.96 -5.16 2.84
N VAL A 132 -10.78 -4.90 4.12
CA VAL A 132 -9.71 -5.44 4.98
C VAL A 132 -10.32 -5.75 6.35
N ARG A 133 -9.59 -6.44 7.22
CA ARG A 133 -10.06 -6.69 8.59
C ARG A 133 -10.19 -5.37 9.36
N GLU A 134 -11.15 -5.29 10.26
CA GLU A 134 -11.47 -4.07 11.02
C GLU A 134 -10.26 -3.39 11.70
N PRO A 135 -9.30 -4.10 12.33
CA PRO A 135 -8.11 -3.47 12.90
C PRO A 135 -7.22 -2.80 11.85
N ALA A 136 -7.05 -3.45 10.69
CA ALA A 136 -6.29 -2.91 9.57
C ALA A 136 -7.03 -1.73 8.91
N ALA A 137 -8.36 -1.78 8.84
CA ALA A 137 -9.17 -0.67 8.31
C ALA A 137 -8.94 0.63 9.08
N LYS A 138 -9.08 0.58 10.42
CA LYS A 138 -8.88 1.74 11.30
C LYS A 138 -7.46 2.28 11.25
N ALA A 139 -6.49 1.37 11.16
CA ALA A 139 -5.09 1.74 10.99
C ALA A 139 -4.83 2.41 9.65
N LEU A 140 -5.45 1.92 8.56
CA LEU A 140 -5.31 2.46 7.22
C LEU A 140 -5.92 3.86 7.11
N GLU A 141 -7.09 4.08 7.72
CA GLU A 141 -7.73 5.39 7.85
C GLU A 141 -6.81 6.39 8.55
N SER A 142 -6.17 5.97 9.66
CA SER A 142 -5.22 6.81 10.40
C SER A 142 -3.96 7.12 9.57
N LEU A 143 -3.44 6.12 8.85
CA LEU A 143 -2.28 6.27 7.97
C LEU A 143 -2.57 7.24 6.83
N PHE A 144 -3.76 7.15 6.22
CA PHE A 144 -4.17 8.07 5.14
C PHE A 144 -4.38 9.49 5.65
N SER A 145 -4.94 9.65 6.84
CA SER A 145 -5.05 10.96 7.50
C SER A 145 -3.67 11.56 7.76
N GLY A 146 -2.71 10.77 8.25
CA GLY A 146 -1.33 11.21 8.50
C GLY A 146 -0.63 11.70 7.23
N ALA A 147 -0.76 10.97 6.12
CA ALA A 147 -0.24 11.40 4.83
C ALA A 147 -0.89 12.72 4.37
N GLU A 148 -2.19 12.86 4.56
CA GLU A 148 -2.96 14.03 4.14
C GLU A 148 -2.59 15.30 4.92
N GLU A 149 -2.20 15.18 6.19
CA GLU A 149 -1.65 16.29 6.99
C GLU A 149 -0.37 16.89 6.37
N GLU A 150 0.38 16.07 5.61
CA GLU A 150 1.56 16.49 4.84
C GLU A 150 1.23 16.84 3.37
N GLY A 151 -0.06 16.88 3.02
CA GLY A 151 -0.52 17.17 1.66
C GLY A 151 -0.30 16.02 0.67
N LEU A 152 -0.10 14.81 1.16
CA LEU A 152 0.10 13.58 0.38
C LEU A 152 -1.18 12.77 0.33
N TYR A 153 -1.60 12.35 -0.86
CA TYR A 153 -2.90 11.69 -1.06
C TYR A 153 -2.73 10.26 -1.55
N LEU A 154 -2.95 9.32 -0.63
CA LEU A 154 -2.95 7.89 -0.90
C LEU A 154 -4.32 7.39 -1.37
N PHE A 155 -4.30 6.30 -2.14
CA PHE A 155 -5.46 5.60 -2.67
C PHE A 155 -5.32 4.11 -2.43
N ALA A 156 -6.31 3.50 -1.78
CA ALA A 156 -6.40 2.05 -1.64
C ALA A 156 -6.80 1.42 -2.98
N VAL A 157 -6.11 0.35 -3.37
CA VAL A 157 -6.28 -0.29 -4.69
C VAL A 157 -6.80 -1.72 -4.56
N SER A 158 -6.24 -2.53 -3.67
CA SER A 158 -6.60 -3.95 -3.54
C SER A 158 -6.29 -4.51 -2.14
N GLY A 159 -7.33 -4.74 -1.36
CA GLY A 159 -7.32 -5.40 -0.04
C GLY A 159 -7.62 -6.90 -0.15
N TYR A 160 -8.70 -7.34 0.47
CA TYR A 160 -9.07 -8.74 0.60
C TYR A 160 -9.29 -9.44 -0.73
N ARG A 161 -8.77 -10.67 -0.81
CA ARG A 161 -8.89 -11.56 -1.96
C ARG A 161 -9.09 -13.00 -1.46
N SER A 162 -10.19 -13.63 -1.84
CA SER A 162 -10.48 -14.99 -1.41
C SER A 162 -9.52 -16.01 -2.01
N TYR A 163 -9.42 -17.19 -1.38
CA TYR A 163 -8.67 -18.34 -1.86
C TYR A 163 -8.98 -18.66 -3.33
N ASP A 164 -10.26 -18.89 -3.67
CA ASP A 164 -10.71 -19.23 -5.02
C ASP A 164 -10.34 -18.15 -6.06
N ARG A 165 -10.36 -16.88 -5.63
CA ARG A 165 -9.96 -15.77 -6.50
C ARG A 165 -8.46 -15.81 -6.77
N GLN A 166 -7.66 -16.08 -5.75
CA GLN A 166 -6.22 -16.24 -5.90
C GLN A 166 -5.87 -17.45 -6.78
N GLU A 167 -6.57 -18.58 -6.62
CA GLU A 167 -6.42 -19.77 -7.47
C GLU A 167 -6.67 -19.41 -8.94
N SER A 168 -7.74 -18.67 -9.22
CA SER A 168 -8.08 -18.23 -10.59
C SER A 168 -7.03 -17.29 -11.18
N ILE A 169 -6.47 -16.38 -10.37
CA ILE A 169 -5.40 -15.46 -10.81
C ILE A 169 -4.13 -16.24 -11.13
N PHE A 170 -3.70 -17.14 -10.24
CA PHE A 170 -2.52 -17.95 -10.46
C PHE A 170 -2.66 -18.84 -11.69
N ALA A 171 -3.82 -19.48 -11.87
CA ALA A 171 -4.09 -20.32 -13.03
C ALA A 171 -4.01 -19.54 -14.35
N ALA A 172 -4.55 -18.32 -14.41
CA ALA A 172 -4.46 -17.47 -15.59
C ALA A 172 -3.00 -17.06 -15.90
N ASN A 173 -2.26 -16.64 -14.88
CA ASN A 173 -0.83 -16.29 -15.02
C ASN A 173 0.01 -17.49 -15.48
N ALA A 174 -0.26 -18.68 -14.92
CA ALA A 174 0.42 -19.91 -15.29
C ALA A 174 0.06 -20.39 -16.71
N GLU A 175 -1.14 -20.10 -17.19
CA GLU A 175 -1.54 -20.36 -18.59
C GLU A 175 -0.78 -19.43 -19.56
N GLU A 176 -0.56 -18.18 -19.18
CA GLU A 176 0.14 -17.18 -20.00
C GLU A 176 1.65 -17.38 -20.03
N ASP A 177 2.29 -17.47 -18.85
CA ASP A 177 3.75 -17.43 -18.70
C ASP A 177 4.37 -18.77 -18.29
N GLY A 178 3.56 -19.75 -17.91
CA GLY A 178 3.99 -21.01 -17.32
C GLY A 178 4.09 -20.96 -15.79
N VAL A 179 3.89 -22.11 -15.16
CA VAL A 179 3.82 -22.24 -13.68
C VAL A 179 5.07 -21.69 -12.99
N GLU A 180 6.26 -22.00 -13.49
CA GLU A 180 7.53 -21.57 -12.86
C GLU A 180 7.69 -20.05 -12.87
N ALA A 181 7.34 -19.40 -13.98
CA ALA A 181 7.40 -17.95 -14.10
C ALA A 181 6.30 -17.27 -13.27
N ALA A 182 5.06 -17.76 -13.36
CA ALA A 182 3.93 -17.25 -12.58
C ALA A 182 4.21 -17.28 -11.07
N ASN A 183 4.87 -18.35 -10.58
CA ASN A 183 5.20 -18.49 -9.17
C ASN A 183 6.24 -17.47 -8.65
N GLN A 184 6.94 -16.73 -9.53
CA GLN A 184 7.87 -15.67 -9.12
C GLN A 184 7.18 -14.36 -8.74
N TYR A 185 6.03 -14.07 -9.34
CA TYR A 185 5.32 -12.78 -9.17
C TYR A 185 3.87 -12.95 -8.69
N SER A 186 3.35 -14.17 -8.61
CA SER A 186 2.00 -14.47 -8.16
C SER A 186 2.04 -15.58 -7.12
N ALA A 187 1.53 -15.29 -5.93
CA ALA A 187 1.28 -16.27 -4.89
C ALA A 187 0.32 -17.37 -5.37
N GLN A 188 0.49 -18.62 -4.91
CA GLN A 188 -0.58 -19.61 -5.04
C GLN A 188 -1.71 -19.32 -4.04
N ALA A 189 -2.85 -19.99 -4.20
CA ALA A 189 -3.95 -19.87 -3.26
C ALA A 189 -3.52 -20.35 -1.85
N GLY A 190 -3.89 -19.62 -0.81
CA GLY A 190 -3.40 -19.83 0.56
C GLY A 190 -2.08 -19.13 0.88
N GLU A 191 -1.23 -18.83 -0.12
CA GLU A 191 0.07 -18.18 0.08
C GLU A 191 0.00 -16.65 0.00
N SER A 192 -1.14 -16.10 -0.46
CA SER A 192 -1.33 -14.67 -0.62
C SER A 192 -1.77 -14.01 0.69
N GLU A 193 -1.04 -12.99 1.13
CA GLU A 193 -1.43 -12.20 2.29
C GLU A 193 -2.79 -11.50 2.13
N HIS A 194 -3.25 -11.23 0.89
CA HIS A 194 -4.57 -10.63 0.67
C HIS A 194 -5.71 -11.51 1.21
N GLN A 195 -5.54 -12.83 1.29
CA GLN A 195 -6.54 -13.70 1.89
C GLN A 195 -6.67 -13.47 3.41
N SER A 196 -5.62 -12.99 4.07
CA SER A 196 -5.69 -12.65 5.50
C SER A 196 -6.60 -11.44 5.78
N GLY A 197 -6.88 -10.60 4.77
CA GLY A 197 -7.51 -9.30 4.95
C GLY A 197 -6.64 -8.30 5.72
N LEU A 198 -5.36 -8.59 5.94
CA LEU A 198 -4.39 -7.70 6.59
C LEU A 198 -3.44 -7.01 5.61
N ALA A 199 -3.53 -7.35 4.32
CA ALA A 199 -2.79 -6.68 3.26
C ALA A 199 -3.66 -5.66 2.52
N MET A 200 -3.06 -4.53 2.15
CA MET A 200 -3.66 -3.52 1.28
C MET A 200 -2.61 -3.01 0.29
N ASP A 201 -2.90 -3.16 -1.00
CA ASP A 201 -2.19 -2.45 -2.05
C ASP A 201 -2.64 -1.00 -2.07
N VAL A 202 -1.69 -0.07 -2.06
CA VAL A 202 -1.94 1.38 -2.15
C VAL A 202 -1.19 2.01 -3.31
N SER A 203 -1.69 3.14 -3.79
CA SER A 203 -1.04 3.93 -4.82
C SER A 203 -1.33 5.42 -4.58
N SER A 204 -0.96 6.26 -5.53
CA SER A 204 -1.26 7.70 -5.52
C SER A 204 -1.58 8.19 -6.92
N GLN A 205 -2.12 9.40 -7.02
CA GLN A 205 -2.30 10.07 -8.31
C GLN A 205 -0.95 10.28 -9.02
N SER A 206 0.13 10.50 -8.25
CA SER A 206 1.50 10.65 -8.77
C SER A 206 2.02 9.39 -9.47
N ALA A 207 1.45 8.21 -9.16
CA ALA A 207 1.76 6.94 -9.80
C ALA A 207 0.67 6.46 -10.78
N ASP A 208 -0.22 7.35 -11.23
CA ASP A 208 -1.38 7.03 -12.09
C ASP A 208 -2.27 5.91 -11.50
N PHE A 209 -2.31 5.79 -10.17
CA PHE A 209 -2.99 4.71 -9.44
C PHE A 209 -2.49 3.30 -9.77
N THR A 210 -1.30 3.18 -10.36
CA THR A 210 -0.70 1.90 -10.72
C THR A 210 0.07 1.26 -9.56
N LEU A 211 0.15 -0.07 -9.57
CA LEU A 211 0.91 -0.86 -8.62
C LEU A 211 2.21 -1.29 -9.29
N THR A 212 3.20 -0.40 -9.27
CA THR A 212 4.51 -0.61 -9.90
C THR A 212 5.62 -0.08 -9.00
N ASN A 213 6.87 -0.52 -9.22
CA ASN A 213 8.01 -0.09 -8.40
C ASN A 213 8.19 1.43 -8.42
N ALA A 214 7.75 2.10 -9.50
CA ALA A 214 7.78 3.55 -9.62
C ALA A 214 6.96 4.27 -8.54
N PHE A 215 5.98 3.62 -7.91
CA PHE A 215 5.26 4.17 -6.77
C PHE A 215 6.19 4.49 -5.60
N GLY A 216 7.21 3.67 -5.35
CA GLY A 216 8.20 3.90 -4.29
C GLY A 216 9.04 5.16 -4.48
N GLU A 217 9.09 5.70 -5.70
CA GLU A 217 9.82 6.92 -6.06
C GLU A 217 8.95 8.18 -5.99
N THR A 218 7.65 8.05 -5.73
CA THR A 218 6.76 9.21 -5.53
C THR A 218 6.89 9.76 -4.11
N PRO A 219 6.51 11.01 -3.86
CA PRO A 219 6.44 11.55 -2.51
C PRO A 219 5.61 10.69 -1.55
N GLU A 220 4.50 10.12 -2.02
CA GLU A 220 3.64 9.27 -1.19
C GLU A 220 4.26 7.90 -0.89
N GLY A 221 4.92 7.26 -1.86
CA GLY A 221 5.62 6.00 -1.65
C GLY A 221 6.82 6.15 -0.71
N MET A 222 7.60 7.22 -0.86
CA MET A 222 8.70 7.55 0.07
C MET A 222 8.17 7.83 1.48
N TRP A 223 7.06 8.58 1.60
CA TRP A 223 6.44 8.84 2.91
C TRP A 223 5.96 7.54 3.58
N LEU A 224 5.35 6.62 2.83
CA LEU A 224 4.94 5.32 3.36
C LEU A 224 6.11 4.52 3.90
N LYS A 225 7.22 4.47 3.16
CA LYS A 225 8.41 3.74 3.58
C LYS A 225 8.91 4.21 4.96
N GLU A 226 8.87 5.52 5.21
CA GLU A 226 9.34 6.10 6.47
C GLU A 226 8.28 6.04 7.58
N ASN A 227 6.98 6.11 7.28
CA ASN A 227 5.94 6.35 8.30
C ASN A 227 4.96 5.19 8.53
N ALA A 228 4.87 4.20 7.63
CA ALA A 228 3.84 3.15 7.71
C ALA A 228 3.86 2.39 9.05
N HIS A 229 5.05 2.20 9.63
CA HIS A 229 5.27 1.48 10.88
C HIS A 229 4.57 2.12 12.08
N GLU A 230 4.46 3.46 12.11
CA GLU A 230 3.78 4.21 13.17
C GLU A 230 2.28 3.87 13.27
N TYR A 231 1.72 3.38 12.17
CA TYR A 231 0.31 2.99 12.05
C TYR A 231 0.12 1.47 12.13
N GLY A 232 1.19 0.68 12.26
CA GLY A 232 1.13 -0.77 12.35
C GLY A 232 1.25 -1.50 11.01
N PHE A 233 1.69 -0.82 9.96
CA PHE A 233 1.95 -1.39 8.64
C PHE A 233 3.44 -1.49 8.36
N VAL A 234 3.83 -2.45 7.53
CA VAL A 234 5.16 -2.53 6.93
C VAL A 234 5.04 -2.61 5.41
N ILE A 235 6.08 -2.13 4.71
CA ILE A 235 6.29 -2.45 3.29
C ILE A 235 6.75 -3.90 3.24
N ARG A 236 5.86 -4.80 2.82
CA ARG A 236 6.04 -6.24 3.06
C ARG A 236 7.20 -6.85 2.28
N TYR A 237 7.46 -6.33 1.09
CA TYR A 237 8.46 -6.85 0.15
C TYR A 237 9.46 -5.74 -0.22
N PRO A 238 10.52 -5.53 0.60
CA PRO A 238 11.59 -4.56 0.32
C PRO A 238 12.51 -4.99 -0.84
N GLU A 239 13.14 -4.01 -1.48
CA GLU A 239 14.00 -4.22 -2.66
C GLU A 239 15.20 -5.14 -2.40
N ASP A 240 15.85 -4.98 -1.23
CA ASP A 240 17.04 -5.72 -0.83
C ASP A 240 16.74 -7.06 -0.15
N LYS A 241 15.47 -7.50 -0.12
CA LYS A 241 15.01 -8.68 0.62
C LYS A 241 14.33 -9.74 -0.25
N THR A 242 14.50 -9.66 -1.58
CA THR A 242 13.88 -10.61 -2.53
C THR A 242 14.28 -12.06 -2.25
N ASP A 243 15.55 -12.31 -1.89
CA ASP A 243 16.05 -13.66 -1.58
C ASP A 243 15.47 -14.23 -0.27
N ILE A 244 14.95 -13.36 0.61
CA ILE A 244 14.38 -13.70 1.92
C ILE A 244 12.87 -13.91 1.81
N THR A 245 12.16 -12.93 1.24
CA THR A 245 10.69 -13.00 1.11
C THR A 245 10.26 -13.90 -0.04
N GLY A 246 11.12 -14.07 -1.03
CA GLY A 246 10.82 -14.75 -2.28
C GLY A 246 9.96 -13.93 -3.25
N TYR A 247 9.66 -12.67 -2.96
CA TYR A 247 8.90 -11.76 -3.82
C TYR A 247 9.77 -10.58 -4.23
N GLN A 248 9.54 -10.09 -5.45
CA GLN A 248 10.19 -8.87 -5.95
C GLN A 248 9.81 -7.65 -5.09
N TYR A 249 10.51 -6.52 -5.28
CA TYR A 249 10.17 -5.27 -4.62
C TYR A 249 8.74 -4.83 -4.92
N GLU A 250 7.94 -4.58 -3.87
CA GLU A 250 6.56 -4.08 -3.99
C GLU A 250 6.31 -2.92 -3.01
N PRO A 251 6.69 -1.68 -3.35
CA PRO A 251 6.48 -0.51 -2.48
C PRO A 251 5.02 -0.19 -2.17
N TRP A 252 4.09 -0.76 -2.93
CA TRP A 252 2.66 -0.55 -2.76
C TRP A 252 2.01 -1.52 -1.76
N HIS A 253 2.64 -2.66 -1.47
CA HIS A 253 2.02 -3.72 -0.69
C HIS A 253 2.23 -3.49 0.81
N LEU A 254 1.21 -2.98 1.48
CA LEU A 254 1.21 -2.78 2.94
C LEU A 254 0.69 -4.01 3.65
N ARG A 255 1.42 -4.48 4.66
CA ARG A 255 1.00 -5.56 5.55
C ARG A 255 0.77 -5.04 6.97
N TYR A 256 -0.44 -5.17 7.49
CA TYR A 256 -0.77 -4.85 8.87
C TYR A 256 -0.30 -5.96 9.81
N VAL A 257 0.45 -5.58 10.84
CA VAL A 257 0.98 -6.50 11.88
C VAL A 257 0.76 -5.95 13.30
N GLY A 258 0.13 -4.79 13.42
CA GLY A 258 0.00 -4.05 14.67
C GLY A 258 1.21 -3.15 14.95
N LYS A 259 1.01 -2.09 15.75
CA LYS A 259 2.01 -1.04 15.96
C LYS A 259 3.31 -1.53 16.58
N GLU A 260 3.23 -2.40 17.58
CA GLU A 260 4.42 -2.89 18.30
C GLU A 260 5.34 -3.69 17.38
N LEU A 261 4.79 -4.64 16.62
CA LEU A 261 5.58 -5.46 15.70
C LEU A 261 6.06 -4.63 14.50
N ALA A 262 5.22 -3.75 13.94
CA ALA A 262 5.64 -2.91 12.82
C ALA A 262 6.82 -1.99 13.21
N ALA A 263 6.78 -1.39 14.40
CA ALA A 263 7.89 -0.60 14.94
C ALA A 263 9.15 -1.45 15.14
N ALA A 264 9.03 -2.65 15.71
CA ALA A 264 10.17 -3.54 15.89
C ALA A 264 10.83 -3.95 14.56
N LEU A 265 10.03 -4.28 13.53
CA LEU A 265 10.52 -4.62 12.19
C LEU A 265 11.21 -3.44 11.52
N HIS A 266 10.63 -2.25 11.66
CA HIS A 266 11.20 -1.01 11.12
C HIS A 266 12.54 -0.69 11.78
N ASP A 267 12.61 -0.68 13.12
CA ASP A 267 13.82 -0.33 13.89
C ASP A 267 14.98 -1.29 13.64
N THR A 268 14.68 -2.55 13.32
CA THR A 268 15.67 -3.61 13.06
C THR A 268 15.94 -3.85 11.58
N ASN A 269 15.22 -3.17 10.68
CA ASN A 269 15.24 -3.40 9.23
C ASN A 269 15.05 -4.89 8.86
N GLN A 270 14.13 -5.56 9.58
CA GLN A 270 13.80 -6.97 9.38
C GLN A 270 12.51 -7.14 8.58
N THR A 271 12.48 -8.18 7.76
CA THR A 271 11.25 -8.78 7.23
C THR A 271 10.53 -9.62 8.30
N LEU A 272 9.28 -10.01 8.04
CA LEU A 272 8.59 -10.96 8.91
C LEU A 272 9.31 -12.32 8.98
N GLU A 273 9.88 -12.78 7.87
CA GLU A 273 10.70 -13.99 7.81
C GLU A 273 11.91 -13.90 8.74
N GLU A 274 12.67 -12.82 8.68
CA GLU A 274 13.84 -12.60 9.55
C GLU A 274 13.46 -12.48 11.02
N TYR A 275 12.37 -11.78 11.33
CA TYR A 275 11.87 -11.65 12.71
C TYR A 275 11.51 -13.01 13.32
N TYR A 276 10.94 -13.90 12.52
CA TYR A 276 10.60 -15.26 12.93
C TYR A 276 11.74 -16.27 12.77
N GLY A 277 12.88 -15.87 12.21
CA GLY A 277 14.05 -16.73 12.00
C GLY A 277 13.81 -17.85 10.97
N THR A 278 12.94 -17.62 9.98
CA THR A 278 12.69 -18.58 8.89
C THR A 278 13.64 -18.40 7.72
N ALA A 279 14.37 -17.28 7.67
CA ALA A 279 15.37 -16.96 6.65
C ALA A 279 16.45 -16.04 7.24
N GLU A 280 17.66 -16.09 6.68
CA GLU A 280 18.84 -15.27 7.03
C GLU A 280 19.51 -14.69 5.78
#